data_AF-A0A6J4YPR0-F1
#
_entry.id   AF-A0A6J4YPR0-F1
#
_cell.length_a   1.000
_cell.length_b   1.000
_cell.length_c   1.000
_cell.angle_alpha   90.00
_cell.angle_beta   90.00
_cell.angle_gamma   90.00
#
_symmetry.space_group_name_H-M   'P 1'
#
loop_
_entity.id
_entity.type
_entity.pdbx_description
1 polymer ?
#
loop_
_entity_poly.entity_id
_entity_poly.type
_entity_poly.pdbx_seq_one_letter_code
_entity_poly.pdbx_strand_id
1 'polypeptide(L)'
;MKNDLAQKYGRLVVNFVNAGGTDDAVLSFLRNLQGCFSFSHDFYNSIKNRFPSAGSIAGGLSDDEKKLLDVILDKNEIVGELNDKLKLINYGIEHYDPRTRTISLTSLERSRDPGDGTTQEMEFGPGPALGGGFLQTLKLLGLSIADGPVAIKIDAIRAEIEEFLGPVAAGQLSSLIRSAHEIEEFLLTFGGQSYEKIELLAKEQREIFDFHKKIAAIQTDCSDTLRMITQGRPFHDIPALAKFLAIYNQAGPHRLVIGSGNRLLTVFPIDEHADFATQGIQAWQVALQRIVAYCLIEFLKPEKNIAHLKKCLTCSRFFLASRPKIQKYCNKQCRLKRNNSV
;
A
#
# COMPACT_ATOMS: atom_id res chain seq x y z
N MET A 1 -19.50 24.89 20.50
CA MET A 1 -19.62 23.43 20.25
C MET A 1 -18.89 22.92 19.00
N LYS A 2 -18.48 23.74 18.01
CA LYS A 2 -17.66 23.28 16.86
C LYS A 2 -16.30 22.63 17.22
N ASN A 3 -15.76 22.91 18.41
CA ASN A 3 -14.45 22.41 18.84
C ASN A 3 -14.43 20.91 19.20
N ASP A 4 -15.57 20.32 19.58
CA ASP A 4 -15.60 18.93 20.03
C ASP A 4 -15.41 17.97 18.85
N LEU A 5 -16.07 18.24 17.71
CA LEU A 5 -15.98 17.39 16.53
C LEU A 5 -14.59 17.41 15.88
N ALA A 6 -13.98 18.60 15.76
CA ALA A 6 -12.61 18.72 15.26
C ALA A 6 -11.60 17.96 16.15
N GLN A 7 -11.77 18.00 17.48
CA GLN A 7 -10.94 17.20 18.39
C GLN A 7 -11.21 15.70 18.28
N LYS A 8 -12.45 15.27 18.02
CA LYS A 8 -12.77 13.87 17.72
C LYS A 8 -12.06 13.41 16.45
N TYR A 9 -12.05 14.20 15.38
CA TYR A 9 -11.27 13.92 14.17
C TYR A 9 -9.77 13.82 14.45
N GLY A 10 -9.21 14.76 15.22
CA GLY A 10 -7.80 14.68 15.63
C GLY A 10 -7.49 13.41 16.41
N ARG A 11 -8.42 12.93 17.24
CA ARG A 11 -8.27 11.66 17.98
C ARG A 11 -8.29 10.46 17.05
N LEU A 12 -9.13 10.45 16.01
CA LEU A 12 -9.13 9.41 14.98
C LEU A 12 -7.76 9.30 14.31
N VAL A 13 -7.22 10.43 13.84
CA VAL A 13 -5.91 10.48 13.16
C VAL A 13 -4.78 10.04 14.10
N VAL A 14 -4.77 10.54 15.35
CA VAL A 14 -3.77 10.15 16.35
C VAL A 14 -3.82 8.65 16.65
N ASN A 15 -5.02 8.07 16.78
CA ASN A 15 -5.16 6.64 17.02
C ASN A 15 -4.68 5.82 15.81
N PHE A 16 -5.03 6.25 14.59
CA PHE A 16 -4.60 5.63 13.34
C PHE A 16 -3.06 5.61 13.19
N VAL A 17 -2.40 6.74 13.47
CA VAL A 17 -0.93 6.85 13.40
C VAL A 17 -0.22 6.04 14.49
N ASN A 18 -0.81 5.91 15.68
CA ASN A 18 -0.19 5.21 16.80
C ASN A 18 -0.45 3.69 16.82
N ALA A 19 -1.26 3.17 15.91
CA ALA A 19 -1.59 1.75 15.82
C ALA A 19 -0.36 0.91 15.49
N GLY A 20 -0.33 -0.33 15.97
CA GLY A 20 0.85 -1.21 15.84
C GLY A 20 1.02 -1.84 14.45
N GLY A 21 -0.05 -1.89 13.67
CA GLY A 21 -0.08 -2.44 12.31
C GLY A 21 -1.29 -1.91 11.54
N THR A 22 -1.35 -2.22 10.26
CA THR A 22 -2.37 -1.72 9.32
C THR A 22 -3.78 -2.19 9.67
N ASP A 23 -3.92 -3.45 10.11
CA ASP A 23 -5.20 -4.01 10.58
C ASP A 23 -5.74 -3.26 11.80
N ASP A 24 -4.91 -3.11 12.84
CA ASP A 24 -5.27 -2.37 14.06
C ASP A 24 -5.59 -0.91 13.74
N ALA A 25 -4.82 -0.29 12.84
CA ALA A 25 -5.03 1.08 12.41
C ALA A 25 -6.42 1.26 11.80
N VAL A 26 -6.76 0.43 10.81
CA VAL A 26 -8.03 0.55 10.09
C VAL A 26 -9.20 0.15 10.97
N LEU A 27 -9.13 -0.98 11.67
CA LEU A 27 -10.25 -1.45 12.51
C LEU A 27 -10.52 -0.49 13.68
N SER A 28 -9.47 0.03 14.33
CA SER A 28 -9.63 1.03 15.39
C SER A 28 -10.17 2.35 14.84
N PHE A 29 -9.74 2.76 13.64
CA PHE A 29 -10.25 3.95 12.96
C PHE A 29 -11.74 3.79 12.63
N LEU A 30 -12.15 2.68 11.99
CA LEU A 30 -13.54 2.36 11.63
C LEU A 30 -14.45 2.27 12.84
N ARG A 31 -14.00 1.64 13.93
CA ARG A 31 -14.78 1.58 15.18
C ARG A 31 -15.11 2.96 15.73
N ASN A 32 -14.17 3.90 15.64
CA ASN A 32 -14.34 5.24 16.18
C ASN A 32 -15.00 6.21 15.17
N LEU A 33 -14.98 5.88 13.87
CA LEU A 33 -15.62 6.65 12.81
C LEU A 33 -17.14 6.77 13.01
N GLN A 34 -17.77 5.69 13.46
CA GLN A 34 -19.22 5.63 13.73
C GLN A 34 -19.69 6.80 14.61
N GLY A 35 -18.96 7.12 15.69
CA GLY A 35 -19.28 8.21 16.61
C GLY A 35 -18.97 9.62 16.07
N CYS A 36 -18.27 9.73 14.94
CA CYS A 36 -17.86 11.01 14.35
C CYS A 36 -18.69 11.39 13.11
N PHE A 37 -19.28 10.41 12.42
CA PHE A 37 -20.02 10.59 11.16
C PHE A 37 -21.48 10.14 11.21
N SER A 38 -21.99 9.79 12.40
CA SER A 38 -23.39 9.38 12.59
C SER A 38 -23.79 8.18 11.73
N PHE A 39 -22.87 7.25 11.50
CA PHE A 39 -23.15 5.99 10.79
C PHE A 39 -24.10 5.09 11.58
N SER A 40 -24.66 4.09 10.89
CA SER A 40 -25.58 3.13 11.46
C SER A 40 -25.02 2.41 12.69
N HIS A 41 -25.88 1.92 13.58
CA HIS A 41 -25.46 1.22 14.79
C HIS A 41 -24.59 -0.01 14.48
N ASP A 42 -24.86 -0.69 13.36
CA ASP A 42 -24.21 -1.93 12.96
C ASP A 42 -23.04 -1.72 11.99
N PHE A 43 -22.72 -0.46 11.66
CA PHE A 43 -21.65 -0.07 10.72
C PHE A 43 -20.36 -0.87 10.95
N TYR A 44 -19.82 -0.82 12.16
CA TYR A 44 -18.54 -1.44 12.46
C TYR A 44 -18.59 -2.97 12.32
N ASN A 45 -19.68 -3.60 12.80
CA ASN A 45 -19.83 -5.05 12.72
C ASN A 45 -19.97 -5.52 11.26
N SER A 46 -20.72 -4.78 10.44
CA SER A 46 -20.89 -5.06 9.02
C SER A 46 -19.58 -4.95 8.26
N ILE A 47 -18.81 -3.89 8.51
CA ILE A 47 -17.57 -3.60 7.80
C ILE A 47 -16.41 -4.47 8.25
N LYS A 48 -16.29 -4.74 9.56
CA LYS A 48 -15.19 -5.55 10.11
C LYS A 48 -15.06 -6.89 9.40
N ASN A 49 -16.19 -7.51 9.06
CA ASN A 49 -16.21 -8.82 8.39
C ASN A 49 -15.89 -8.76 6.89
N ARG A 50 -15.91 -7.57 6.28
CA ARG A 50 -15.59 -7.33 4.87
C ARG A 50 -14.20 -6.74 4.67
N PHE A 51 -13.57 -6.29 5.75
CA PHE A 51 -12.25 -5.70 5.69
C PHE A 51 -11.22 -6.77 5.26
N PRO A 52 -10.46 -6.55 4.16
CA PRO A 52 -9.44 -7.48 3.73
C PRO A 52 -8.25 -7.39 4.71
N SER A 53 -8.26 -8.22 5.74
CA SER A 53 -7.19 -8.31 6.74
C SER A 53 -6.04 -9.15 6.20
N ALA A 54 -4.81 -8.79 6.57
CA ALA A 54 -3.61 -9.51 6.17
C ALA A 54 -3.63 -11.00 6.59
N GLY A 55 -4.40 -11.36 7.62
CA GLY A 55 -4.48 -12.73 8.14
C GLY A 55 -5.61 -13.60 7.57
N SER A 56 -6.46 -13.11 6.67
CA SER A 56 -7.72 -13.81 6.33
C SER A 56 -7.59 -15.04 5.42
N ILE A 57 -6.49 -15.18 4.67
CA ILE A 57 -6.39 -16.17 3.59
C ILE A 57 -5.85 -17.54 4.07
N ALA A 58 -5.01 -17.59 5.10
CA ALA A 58 -4.29 -18.80 5.49
C ALA A 58 -5.07 -19.76 6.41
N GLY A 59 -6.21 -19.34 6.96
CA GLY A 59 -6.89 -20.07 8.05
C GLY A 59 -7.51 -21.41 7.67
N GLY A 60 -7.74 -21.67 6.39
CA GLY A 60 -8.43 -22.87 5.89
C GLY A 60 -7.54 -23.87 5.14
N LEU A 61 -6.24 -23.63 5.06
CA LEU A 61 -5.29 -24.46 4.32
C LEU A 61 -4.65 -25.52 5.22
N SER A 62 -4.45 -26.71 4.66
CA SER A 62 -3.56 -27.74 5.24
C SER A 62 -2.11 -27.29 5.23
N ASP A 63 -1.25 -27.97 5.98
CA ASP A 63 0.16 -27.56 6.10
C ASP A 63 0.93 -27.65 4.78
N ASP A 64 0.59 -28.60 3.91
CA ASP A 64 1.22 -28.70 2.59
C ASP A 64 0.67 -27.66 1.61
N GLU A 65 -0.62 -27.31 1.69
CA GLU A 65 -1.18 -26.21 0.90
C GLU A 65 -0.59 -24.86 1.32
N LYS A 66 -0.28 -24.67 2.60
CA LYS A 66 0.45 -23.49 3.10
C LYS A 66 1.86 -23.43 2.54
N LYS A 67 2.60 -24.54 2.52
CA LYS A 67 3.93 -24.58 1.89
C LYS A 67 3.86 -24.22 0.41
N LEU A 68 2.90 -24.79 -0.33
CA LEU A 68 2.72 -24.46 -1.74
C LEU A 68 2.38 -22.97 -1.93
N LEU A 69 1.50 -22.42 -1.08
CA LEU A 69 1.19 -20.98 -1.07
C LEU A 69 2.45 -20.14 -0.87
N ASP A 70 3.26 -20.47 0.14
CA ASP A 70 4.51 -19.76 0.44
C ASP A 70 5.47 -19.81 -0.76
N VAL A 71 5.65 -20.96 -1.40
CA VAL A 71 6.51 -21.10 -2.59
C VAL A 71 5.98 -20.28 -3.78
N ILE A 72 4.66 -20.23 -3.98
CA ILE A 72 4.04 -19.40 -5.03
C ILE A 72 4.24 -17.91 -4.73
N LEU A 73 4.09 -17.48 -3.48
CA LEU A 73 4.31 -16.10 -3.06
C LEU A 73 5.77 -15.68 -3.26
N ASP A 74 6.72 -16.51 -2.83
CA ASP A 74 8.16 -16.30 -3.02
C ASP A 74 8.50 -16.18 -4.51
N LYS A 75 7.98 -17.10 -5.35
CA LYS A 75 8.12 -17.03 -6.80
C LYS A 75 7.61 -15.69 -7.35
N ASN A 76 6.43 -15.26 -6.91
CA ASN A 76 5.81 -14.01 -7.37
C ASN A 76 6.59 -12.77 -6.95
N GLU A 77 7.22 -12.78 -5.77
CA GLU A 77 8.12 -11.72 -5.31
C GLU A 77 9.39 -11.68 -6.17
N ILE A 78 10.05 -12.82 -6.37
CA ILE A 78 11.25 -12.94 -7.21
C ILE A 78 10.98 -12.42 -8.63
N VAL A 79 9.86 -12.82 -9.25
CA VAL A 79 9.46 -12.32 -10.58
C VAL A 79 9.22 -10.82 -10.55
N GLY A 80 8.60 -10.28 -9.50
CA GLY A 80 8.42 -8.85 -9.32
C GLY A 80 9.74 -8.07 -9.29
N GLU A 81 10.69 -8.54 -8.49
CA GLU A 81 12.02 -7.92 -8.36
C GLU A 81 12.83 -8.00 -9.67
N LEU A 82 12.79 -9.14 -10.36
CA LEU A 82 13.42 -9.30 -11.68
C LEU A 82 12.77 -8.36 -12.71
N ASN A 83 11.44 -8.25 -12.70
CA ASN A 83 10.72 -7.35 -13.61
C ASN A 83 11.05 -5.88 -13.34
N ASP A 84 11.24 -5.47 -12.09
CA ASP A 84 11.66 -4.10 -11.78
C ASP A 84 13.05 -3.77 -12.35
N LYS A 85 13.95 -4.75 -12.42
CA LYS A 85 15.26 -4.60 -13.08
C LYS A 85 15.15 -4.61 -14.60
N LEU A 86 14.33 -5.50 -15.16
CA LEU A 86 14.13 -5.62 -16.62
C LEU A 86 13.34 -4.44 -17.21
N LYS A 87 12.52 -3.74 -16.42
CA LYS A 87 11.87 -2.48 -16.84
C LYS A 87 12.87 -1.44 -17.34
N LEU A 88 14.10 -1.43 -16.83
CA LEU A 88 15.16 -0.51 -17.28
C LEU A 88 15.52 -0.68 -18.77
N ILE A 89 15.17 -1.83 -19.33
CA ILE A 89 15.39 -2.18 -20.74
C ILE A 89 14.09 -2.50 -21.47
N ASN A 90 12.94 -2.07 -20.95
CA ASN A 90 11.60 -2.25 -21.53
C ASN A 90 11.20 -3.72 -21.74
N TYR A 91 11.59 -4.62 -20.83
CA TYR A 91 11.17 -6.02 -20.84
C TYR A 91 10.55 -6.45 -19.50
N GLY A 92 9.74 -7.50 -19.55
CA GLY A 92 9.21 -8.18 -18.37
C GLY A 92 9.14 -9.69 -18.60
N ILE A 93 9.33 -10.45 -17.52
CA ILE A 93 9.05 -11.88 -17.43
C ILE A 93 7.54 -12.03 -17.29
N GLU A 94 6.94 -12.74 -18.24
CA GLU A 94 5.54 -13.15 -18.21
C GLU A 94 5.39 -14.49 -17.49
N HIS A 95 6.22 -15.47 -17.85
CA HIS A 95 6.13 -16.83 -17.33
C HIS A 95 7.50 -17.53 -17.35
N TYR A 96 7.67 -18.54 -16.49
CA TYR A 96 8.77 -19.50 -16.58
C TYR A 96 8.20 -20.91 -16.54
N ASP A 97 8.51 -21.71 -17.56
CA ASP A 97 8.13 -23.11 -17.66
C ASP A 97 9.29 -24.01 -17.19
N PRO A 98 9.16 -24.67 -16.02
CA PRO A 98 10.19 -25.55 -15.48
C PRO A 98 10.43 -26.83 -16.30
N ARG A 99 9.46 -27.29 -17.11
CA ARG A 99 9.60 -28.52 -17.92
C ARG A 99 10.49 -28.29 -19.13
N THR A 100 10.28 -27.17 -19.82
CA THR A 100 11.09 -26.78 -20.98
C THR A 100 12.30 -25.92 -20.61
N ARG A 101 12.38 -25.47 -19.35
CA ARG A 101 13.36 -24.51 -18.83
C ARG A 101 13.38 -23.22 -19.66
N THR A 102 12.21 -22.76 -20.06
CA THR A 102 12.05 -21.56 -20.88
C THR A 102 11.44 -20.42 -20.07
N ILE A 103 11.96 -19.22 -20.26
CA ILE A 103 11.40 -17.99 -19.74
C ILE A 103 10.71 -17.24 -20.88
N SER A 104 9.47 -16.85 -20.67
CA SER A 104 8.71 -16.02 -21.61
C SER A 104 8.92 -14.56 -21.24
N LEU A 105 9.49 -13.79 -22.17
CA LEU A 105 9.70 -12.35 -22.04
C LEU A 105 8.72 -11.59 -22.93
N THR A 106 8.14 -10.53 -22.40
CA THR A 106 7.30 -9.58 -23.15
C THR A 106 7.97 -8.21 -23.19
N SER A 107 7.82 -7.50 -24.32
CA SER A 107 8.20 -6.09 -24.39
C SER A 107 7.16 -5.25 -23.67
N LEU A 108 7.63 -4.31 -22.84
CA LEU A 108 6.79 -3.36 -22.13
C LEU A 108 6.59 -2.08 -22.95
N GLU A 109 6.39 -2.19 -24.27
CA GLU A 109 6.21 -1.03 -25.14
C GLU A 109 5.26 -0.02 -24.47
N ARG A 110 5.75 1.22 -24.29
CA ARG A 110 4.90 2.31 -23.84
C ARG A 110 3.77 2.39 -24.86
N SER A 111 2.54 2.13 -24.44
CA SER A 111 1.36 2.58 -25.18
C SER A 111 1.48 4.10 -25.31
N ARG A 112 2.07 4.58 -26.41
CA ARG A 112 1.91 5.95 -26.85
C ARG A 112 0.45 6.05 -27.24
N ASP A 113 -0.34 6.70 -26.40
CA ASP A 113 -1.65 7.17 -26.81
C ASP A 113 -1.45 8.00 -28.09
N PRO A 114 -2.10 7.70 -29.22
CA PRO A 114 -1.89 8.43 -30.49
C PRO A 114 -2.38 9.89 -30.45
N GLY A 115 -2.79 10.41 -29.29
CA GLY A 115 -3.59 11.63 -29.17
C GLY A 115 -2.87 12.87 -28.63
N ASP A 116 -1.71 12.76 -27.98
CA ASP A 116 -1.10 13.93 -27.32
C ASP A 116 0.05 14.51 -28.15
N GLY A 117 -0.33 15.36 -29.11
CA GLY A 117 0.58 16.15 -29.92
C GLY A 117 1.24 17.25 -29.08
N THR A 118 2.28 16.91 -28.32
CA THR A 118 3.34 17.85 -27.97
C THR A 118 4.70 17.17 -28.02
N THR A 119 5.43 17.50 -29.08
CA THR A 119 6.84 17.21 -29.29
C THR A 119 7.69 17.88 -28.20
N GLN A 120 8.11 17.08 -27.22
CA GLN A 120 9.44 17.21 -26.64
C GLN A 120 10.14 15.85 -26.78
N GLU A 121 11.06 15.79 -27.73
CA GLU A 121 12.08 14.76 -27.82
C GLU A 121 12.95 14.83 -26.56
N MET A 122 12.54 14.16 -25.48
CA MET A 122 13.52 13.58 -24.57
C MET A 122 13.97 12.27 -25.21
N GLU A 123 15.01 12.34 -26.03
CA GLU A 123 15.85 11.21 -26.34
C GLU A 123 16.42 10.64 -25.03
N PHE A 124 15.65 9.79 -24.35
CA PHE A 124 16.22 8.69 -23.60
C PHE A 124 16.47 7.55 -24.58
N GLY A 125 17.37 7.81 -25.54
CA GLY A 125 18.12 6.72 -26.13
C GLY A 125 18.93 6.05 -25.02
N PRO A 126 19.19 4.73 -25.09
CA PRO A 126 20.10 4.09 -24.17
C PRO A 126 21.42 4.87 -24.23
N GLY A 127 21.85 5.40 -23.08
CA GLY A 127 23.12 6.12 -23.01
C GLY A 127 24.21 5.23 -23.60
N PRO A 128 25.11 5.75 -24.45
CA PRO A 128 26.07 4.96 -25.25
C PRO A 128 27.13 4.19 -24.43
N ALA A 129 26.96 4.06 -23.12
CA ALA A 129 27.84 3.37 -22.19
C ALA A 129 27.21 2.13 -21.51
N LEU A 130 25.94 1.79 -21.78
CA LEU A 130 25.25 0.68 -21.10
C LEU A 130 24.94 -0.47 -22.07
N GLY A 131 25.83 -1.47 -22.09
CA GLY A 131 25.51 -2.88 -22.39
C GLY A 131 25.02 -3.21 -23.80
N GLY A 132 25.92 -3.17 -24.78
CA GLY A 132 25.66 -3.70 -26.12
C GLY A 132 25.35 -5.21 -26.14
N GLY A 133 25.94 -6.00 -25.23
CA GLY A 133 25.83 -7.47 -25.23
C GLY A 133 24.40 -8.00 -25.09
N PHE A 134 23.67 -7.61 -24.05
CA PHE A 134 22.35 -8.19 -23.75
C PHE A 134 21.28 -7.87 -24.82
N LEU A 135 21.16 -6.59 -25.21
CA LEU A 135 20.22 -6.19 -26.27
C LEU A 135 20.62 -6.75 -27.63
N GLN A 136 21.92 -6.91 -27.90
CA GLN A 136 22.41 -7.53 -29.11
C GLN A 136 22.21 -9.05 -29.10
N THR A 137 22.31 -9.73 -27.96
CA THR A 137 21.94 -11.14 -27.79
C THR A 137 20.44 -11.35 -28.00
N LEU A 138 19.59 -10.51 -27.41
CA LEU A 138 18.14 -10.54 -27.68
C LEU A 138 17.84 -10.30 -29.17
N LYS A 139 18.54 -9.34 -29.80
CA LYS A 139 18.41 -9.05 -31.23
C LYS A 139 18.98 -10.15 -32.14
N LEU A 140 20.09 -10.79 -31.75
CA LEU A 140 20.75 -11.92 -32.44
C LEU A 140 19.94 -13.22 -32.34
N LEU A 141 19.19 -13.39 -31.24
CA LEU A 141 18.18 -14.45 -31.09
C LEU A 141 16.95 -14.22 -32.00
N GLY A 142 16.94 -13.17 -32.83
CA GLY A 142 15.88 -12.89 -33.80
C GLY A 142 14.63 -12.27 -33.19
N LEU A 143 14.73 -11.75 -31.97
CA LEU A 143 13.58 -11.34 -31.16
C LEU A 143 13.18 -9.90 -31.51
N SER A 144 12.52 -9.73 -32.65
CA SER A 144 11.65 -8.57 -32.85
C SER A 144 10.38 -8.82 -32.04
N ILE A 145 10.36 -8.40 -30.78
CA ILE A 145 9.28 -8.63 -29.79
C ILE A 145 8.05 -7.74 -30.09
N ALA A 146 7.91 -7.26 -31.32
CA ALA A 146 6.80 -6.44 -31.77
C ALA A 146 5.46 -7.22 -31.80
N ASP A 147 5.50 -8.57 -31.80
CA ASP A 147 4.31 -9.41 -32.05
C ASP A 147 3.94 -10.39 -30.90
N GLY A 148 4.60 -10.34 -29.73
CA GLY A 148 4.19 -11.14 -28.56
C GLY A 148 5.32 -11.70 -27.70
N PRO A 149 4.99 -12.55 -26.71
CA PRO A 149 5.98 -13.12 -25.80
C PRO A 149 6.96 -14.05 -26.50
N VAL A 150 8.22 -13.96 -26.10
CA VAL A 150 9.29 -14.84 -26.58
C VAL A 150 9.73 -15.78 -25.48
N ALA A 151 9.62 -17.08 -25.75
CA ALA A 151 10.18 -18.13 -24.90
C ALA A 151 11.66 -18.36 -25.22
N ILE A 152 12.53 -18.18 -24.21
CA ILE A 152 13.98 -18.36 -24.33
C ILE A 152 14.45 -19.39 -23.31
N LYS A 153 15.34 -20.31 -23.70
CA LYS A 153 15.96 -21.24 -22.75
C LYS A 153 16.81 -20.47 -21.73
N ILE A 154 16.56 -20.71 -20.45
CA ILE A 154 17.20 -19.95 -19.37
C ILE A 154 18.73 -20.10 -19.36
N ASP A 155 19.22 -21.29 -19.71
CA ASP A 155 20.66 -21.58 -19.79
C ASP A 155 21.36 -20.77 -20.89
N ALA A 156 20.62 -20.29 -21.90
CA ALA A 156 21.16 -19.52 -23.01
C ALA A 156 21.26 -18.02 -22.75
N ILE A 157 20.68 -17.52 -21.65
CA ILE A 157 20.67 -16.09 -21.29
C ILE A 157 21.20 -15.81 -19.90
N ARG A 158 21.59 -16.83 -19.14
CA ARG A 158 21.97 -16.71 -17.74
C ARG A 158 23.23 -15.85 -17.56
N ALA A 159 24.24 -16.09 -18.39
CA ALA A 159 25.51 -15.36 -18.33
C ALA A 159 25.28 -13.88 -18.67
N GLU A 160 24.42 -13.62 -19.64
CA GLU A 160 24.07 -12.28 -20.10
C GLU A 160 23.21 -11.54 -19.07
N ILE A 161 22.29 -12.22 -18.39
CA ILE A 161 21.55 -11.66 -17.24
C ILE A 161 22.50 -11.30 -16.11
N GLU A 162 23.47 -12.15 -15.79
CA GLU A 162 24.46 -11.89 -14.74
C GLU A 162 25.37 -10.70 -15.09
N GLU A 163 25.86 -10.65 -16.33
CA GLU A 163 26.68 -9.56 -16.84
C GLU A 163 25.91 -8.22 -16.82
N PHE A 164 24.63 -8.24 -17.20
CA PHE A 164 23.85 -7.03 -17.39
C PHE A 164 23.13 -6.54 -16.11
N LEU A 165 22.53 -7.44 -15.34
CA LEU A 165 21.75 -7.13 -14.14
C LEU A 165 22.51 -7.40 -12.83
N GLY A 166 23.71 -7.96 -12.92
CA GLY A 166 24.59 -8.27 -11.80
C GLY A 166 24.29 -9.62 -11.12
N PRO A 167 25.18 -10.06 -10.20
CA PRO A 167 25.12 -11.37 -9.55
C PRO A 167 23.86 -11.57 -8.69
N VAL A 168 23.28 -10.48 -8.16
CA VAL A 168 22.02 -10.54 -7.40
C VAL A 168 20.88 -11.01 -8.29
N ALA A 169 20.80 -10.55 -9.54
CA ALA A 169 19.76 -10.97 -10.48
C ALA A 169 19.95 -12.43 -10.93
N ALA A 170 21.20 -12.88 -11.11
CA ALA A 170 21.49 -14.28 -11.39
C ALA A 170 21.10 -15.21 -10.22
N GLY A 171 21.32 -14.74 -8.98
CA GLY A 171 20.82 -15.39 -7.77
C GLY A 171 19.29 -15.50 -7.74
N GLN A 172 18.59 -14.39 -8.01
CA GLN A 172 17.12 -14.35 -8.11
C GLN A 172 16.60 -15.29 -9.20
N LEU A 173 17.24 -15.34 -10.37
CA LEU A 173 16.87 -16.26 -11.45
C LEU A 173 17.02 -17.73 -11.03
N SER A 174 18.07 -18.04 -10.27
CA SER A 174 18.29 -19.39 -9.73
C SER A 174 17.22 -19.76 -8.70
N SER A 175 16.83 -18.81 -7.86
CA SER A 175 15.70 -18.98 -6.92
C SER A 175 14.38 -19.19 -7.66
N LEU A 176 14.12 -18.44 -8.75
CA LEU A 176 12.93 -18.61 -9.59
C LEU A 176 12.86 -20.04 -10.16
N ILE A 177 13.96 -20.54 -10.72
CA ILE A 177 14.04 -21.91 -11.25
C ILE A 177 13.72 -22.93 -10.16
N ARG A 178 14.32 -22.78 -8.97
CA ARG A 178 14.10 -23.67 -7.83
C ARG A 178 12.64 -23.68 -7.40
N SER A 179 12.04 -22.52 -7.16
CA SER A 179 10.64 -22.42 -6.73
C SER A 179 9.67 -22.97 -7.78
N ALA A 180 9.97 -22.79 -9.07
CA ALA A 180 9.14 -23.36 -10.14
C ALA A 180 9.23 -24.90 -10.22
N HIS A 181 10.40 -25.48 -9.97
CA HIS A 181 10.53 -26.95 -9.86
C HIS A 181 9.81 -27.50 -8.63
N GLU A 182 9.92 -26.82 -7.50
CA GLU A 182 9.21 -27.19 -6.27
C GLU A 182 7.68 -27.16 -6.49
N ILE A 183 7.15 -26.15 -7.18
CA ILE A 183 5.74 -26.10 -7.60
C ILE A 183 5.34 -27.29 -8.48
N GLU A 184 6.19 -27.73 -9.42
CA GLU A 184 5.90 -28.92 -10.23
C GLU A 184 5.83 -30.21 -9.40
N GLU A 185 6.68 -30.35 -8.38
CA GLU A 185 6.61 -31.49 -7.45
C GLU A 185 5.30 -31.48 -6.66
N PHE A 186 4.85 -30.30 -6.23
CA PHE A 186 3.53 -30.13 -5.64
C PHE A 186 2.41 -30.47 -6.64
N LEU A 187 2.50 -30.04 -7.91
CA LEU A 187 1.51 -30.37 -8.94
C LEU A 187 1.34 -31.87 -9.16
N LEU A 188 2.44 -32.63 -9.12
CA LEU A 188 2.42 -34.10 -9.20
C LEU A 188 1.71 -34.74 -7.99
N THR A 189 1.76 -34.09 -6.84
CA THR A 189 1.23 -34.60 -5.56
C THR A 189 -0.25 -34.23 -5.36
N PHE A 190 -0.63 -32.98 -5.66
CA PHE A 190 -1.96 -32.42 -5.34
C PHE A 190 -2.91 -32.32 -6.54
N GLY A 191 -2.40 -32.51 -7.76
CA GLY A 191 -3.15 -32.34 -9.00
C GLY A 191 -3.39 -30.87 -9.38
N GLY A 192 -3.69 -30.62 -10.65
CA GLY A 192 -3.82 -29.26 -11.21
C GLY A 192 -4.91 -28.39 -10.57
N GLN A 193 -6.04 -28.98 -10.19
CA GLN A 193 -7.17 -28.22 -9.60
C GLN A 193 -6.82 -27.61 -8.24
N SER A 194 -6.07 -28.33 -7.40
CA SER A 194 -5.61 -27.83 -6.11
C SER A 194 -4.62 -26.68 -6.29
N TYR A 195 -3.72 -26.79 -7.26
CA TYR A 195 -2.79 -25.72 -7.61
C TYR A 195 -3.51 -24.46 -8.09
N GLU A 196 -4.44 -24.57 -9.05
CA GLU A 196 -5.20 -23.42 -9.57
C GLU A 196 -5.91 -22.65 -8.44
N LYS A 197 -6.48 -23.38 -7.48
CA LYS A 197 -7.11 -22.79 -6.30
C LYS A 197 -6.10 -22.04 -5.43
N ILE A 198 -4.92 -22.60 -5.17
CA ILE A 198 -3.89 -21.98 -4.32
C ILE A 198 -3.23 -20.80 -5.05
N GLU A 199 -3.05 -20.89 -6.36
CA GLU A 199 -2.56 -19.79 -7.20
C GLU A 199 -3.53 -18.61 -7.17
N LEU A 200 -4.85 -18.86 -7.22
CA LEU A 200 -5.86 -17.83 -7.04
C LEU A 200 -5.76 -17.18 -5.64
N LEU A 201 -5.60 -17.97 -4.58
CA LEU A 201 -5.41 -17.46 -3.22
C LEU A 201 -4.12 -16.64 -3.08
N ALA A 202 -3.03 -17.05 -3.74
CA ALA A 202 -1.78 -16.30 -3.76
C ALA A 202 -1.96 -14.92 -4.43
N LYS A 203 -2.74 -14.86 -5.51
CA LYS A 203 -3.10 -13.60 -6.17
C LYS A 203 -3.92 -12.70 -5.25
N GLU A 204 -4.97 -13.24 -4.63
CA GLU A 204 -5.78 -12.50 -3.65
C GLU A 204 -4.92 -11.98 -2.50
N GLN A 205 -4.01 -12.80 -1.97
CA GLN A 205 -3.13 -12.42 -0.89
C GLN A 205 -2.16 -11.30 -1.28
N ARG A 206 -1.62 -11.34 -2.49
CA ARG A 206 -0.80 -10.24 -3.02
C ARG A 206 -1.58 -8.93 -3.10
N GLU A 207 -2.83 -8.96 -3.58
CA GLU A 207 -3.68 -7.78 -3.64
C GLU A 207 -3.96 -7.21 -2.23
N ILE A 208 -4.19 -8.07 -1.24
CA ILE A 208 -4.35 -7.68 0.18
C ILE A 208 -3.04 -7.08 0.73
N PHE A 209 -1.88 -7.67 0.45
CA PHE A 209 -0.60 -7.12 0.88
C PHE A 209 -0.32 -5.75 0.28
N ASP A 210 -0.55 -5.57 -1.03
CA ASP A 210 -0.39 -4.29 -1.71
C ASP A 210 -1.33 -3.23 -1.10
N PHE A 211 -2.55 -3.61 -0.76
CA PHE A 211 -3.50 -2.77 -0.04
C PHE A 211 -2.97 -2.33 1.33
N HIS A 212 -2.44 -3.25 2.14
CA HIS A 212 -1.85 -2.90 3.43
C HIS A 212 -0.61 -2.04 3.28
N LYS A 213 0.23 -2.27 2.26
CA LYS A 213 1.37 -1.39 1.96
C LYS A 213 0.92 0.05 1.69
N LYS A 214 -0.19 0.22 0.96
CA LYS A 214 -0.80 1.53 0.72
C LYS A 214 -1.37 2.15 2.01
N ILE A 215 -2.00 1.38 2.89
CA ILE A 215 -2.44 1.86 4.21
C ILE A 215 -1.25 2.31 5.06
N ALA A 216 -0.17 1.52 5.09
CA ALA A 216 1.04 1.84 5.82
C ALA A 216 1.67 3.15 5.30
N ALA A 217 1.65 3.39 3.99
CA ALA A 217 2.08 4.65 3.41
C ALA A 217 1.23 5.84 3.91
N ILE A 218 -0.11 5.68 3.97
CA ILE A 218 -1.01 6.72 4.52
C ILE A 218 -0.70 6.98 6.01
N GLN A 219 -0.45 5.93 6.80
CA GLN A 219 -0.05 6.06 8.21
C GLN A 219 1.27 6.82 8.35
N THR A 220 2.28 6.49 7.54
CA THR A 220 3.58 7.18 7.54
C THR A 220 3.42 8.65 7.16
N ASP A 221 2.71 8.95 6.07
CA ASP A 221 2.46 10.33 5.62
C ASP A 221 1.73 11.15 6.70
N CYS A 222 0.75 10.54 7.40
CA CYS A 222 0.08 11.17 8.54
C CYS A 222 1.04 11.40 9.71
N SER A 223 1.82 10.39 10.09
CA SER A 223 2.79 10.46 11.19
C SER A 223 3.81 11.57 10.98
N ASP A 224 4.33 11.66 9.76
CA ASP A 224 5.30 12.66 9.35
C ASP A 224 4.69 14.07 9.36
N THR A 225 3.45 14.20 8.89
CA THR A 225 2.70 15.46 8.99
C THR A 225 2.54 15.90 10.46
N LEU A 226 2.05 15.02 11.33
CA LEU A 226 1.90 15.33 12.76
C LEU A 226 3.25 15.66 13.42
N ARG A 227 4.32 14.93 13.06
CA ARG A 227 5.68 15.19 13.55
C ARG A 227 6.13 16.60 13.20
N MET A 228 6.07 16.98 11.91
CA MET A 228 6.51 18.29 11.43
C MET A 228 5.70 19.42 12.09
N ILE A 229 4.38 19.25 12.24
CA ILE A 229 3.53 20.21 12.95
C ILE A 229 3.95 20.35 14.42
N THR A 230 4.20 19.25 15.14
CA THR A 230 4.66 19.32 16.53
C THR A 230 6.04 19.94 16.71
N GLN A 231 6.85 19.97 15.64
CA GLN A 231 8.14 20.66 15.58
C GLN A 231 8.03 22.14 15.21
N GLY A 232 6.81 22.64 14.97
CA GLY A 232 6.56 24.04 14.61
C GLY A 232 6.86 24.37 13.14
N ARG A 233 6.94 23.36 12.26
CA ARG A 233 7.08 23.58 10.81
C ARG A 233 5.83 24.29 10.26
N PRO A 234 5.98 25.31 9.41
CA PRO A 234 4.87 25.91 8.66
C PRO A 234 4.17 24.88 7.77
N PHE A 235 2.86 25.01 7.56
CA PHE A 235 2.07 24.03 6.78
C PHE A 235 2.50 23.91 5.31
N HIS A 236 2.94 25.00 4.68
CA HIS A 236 3.39 24.98 3.29
C HIS A 236 4.70 24.20 3.10
N ASP A 237 5.47 23.99 4.17
CA ASP A 237 6.74 23.23 4.16
C ASP A 237 6.53 21.73 4.41
N ILE A 238 5.28 21.23 4.49
CA ILE A 238 4.96 19.84 4.80
C ILE A 238 4.43 19.14 3.53
N PRO A 239 5.27 18.38 2.78
CA PRO A 239 4.86 17.80 1.50
C PRO A 239 3.67 16.84 1.60
N ALA A 240 3.64 16.01 2.65
CA ALA A 240 2.54 15.08 2.88
C ALA A 240 1.20 15.80 3.15
N LEU A 241 1.23 16.97 3.79
CA LEU A 241 0.03 17.77 4.04
C LEU A 241 -0.56 18.32 2.74
N ALA A 242 0.28 18.72 1.78
CA ALA A 242 -0.17 19.15 0.46
C ALA A 242 -0.94 18.04 -0.28
N LYS A 243 -0.49 16.78 -0.18
CA LYS A 243 -1.23 15.61 -0.73
C LYS A 243 -2.59 15.46 -0.07
N PHE A 244 -2.67 15.53 1.26
CA PHE A 244 -3.95 15.43 1.97
C PHE A 244 -4.90 16.59 1.64
N LEU A 245 -4.38 17.81 1.45
CA LEU A 245 -5.16 18.96 1.01
C LEU A 245 -5.74 18.75 -0.40
N ALA A 246 -4.95 18.21 -1.33
CA ALA A 246 -5.43 17.89 -2.68
C ALA A 246 -6.60 16.89 -2.64
N ILE A 247 -6.46 15.81 -1.86
CA ILE A 247 -7.50 14.79 -1.69
C ILE A 247 -8.75 15.38 -1.04
N TYR A 248 -8.57 16.19 0.00
CA TYR A 248 -9.64 16.91 0.69
C TYR A 248 -10.43 17.79 -0.29
N ASN A 249 -9.74 18.55 -1.14
CA ASN A 249 -10.36 19.48 -2.09
C ASN A 249 -11.09 18.78 -3.25
N GLN A 250 -10.66 17.56 -3.62
CA GLN A 250 -11.28 16.79 -4.71
C GLN A 250 -12.61 16.13 -4.32
N ALA A 251 -12.88 15.94 -3.04
CA ALA A 251 -13.93 15.04 -2.59
C ALA A 251 -15.36 15.66 -2.54
N GLY A 252 -15.59 16.71 -3.32
CA GLY A 252 -16.92 17.27 -3.55
C GLY A 252 -17.46 18.17 -2.42
N PRO A 253 -18.63 18.80 -2.65
CA PRO A 253 -19.21 19.75 -1.71
C PRO A 253 -19.73 19.06 -0.44
N HIS A 254 -19.57 19.75 0.69
CA HIS A 254 -20.06 19.29 1.99
C HIS A 254 -21.59 19.07 2.01
N ARG A 255 -22.05 18.02 2.70
CA ARG A 255 -23.48 17.75 2.95
C ARG A 255 -23.93 18.38 4.26
N LEU A 256 -25.20 18.81 4.31
CA LEU A 256 -25.87 19.20 5.55
C LEU A 256 -26.59 17.99 6.16
N VAL A 257 -26.33 17.72 7.44
CA VAL A 257 -27.01 16.68 8.23
C VAL A 257 -27.60 17.29 9.50
N ILE A 258 -28.66 16.69 10.05
CA ILE A 258 -29.24 17.12 11.33
C ILE A 258 -28.50 16.38 12.45
N GLY A 259 -27.74 17.12 13.27
CA GLY A 259 -27.05 16.61 14.44
C GLY A 259 -27.91 16.61 15.71
N SER A 260 -27.36 16.06 16.79
CA SER A 260 -27.98 16.04 18.12
C SER A 260 -28.42 17.45 18.55
N GLY A 261 -29.69 17.58 18.98
CA GLY A 261 -30.28 18.87 19.36
C GLY A 261 -30.82 19.70 18.19
N ASN A 262 -31.21 19.03 17.08
CA ASN A 262 -31.87 19.63 15.91
C ASN A 262 -31.07 20.75 15.23
N ARG A 263 -29.74 20.56 15.11
CA ARG A 263 -28.83 21.53 14.49
C ARG A 263 -28.33 21.03 13.15
N LEU A 264 -28.30 21.89 12.15
CA LEU A 264 -27.66 21.60 10.86
C LEU A 264 -26.13 21.60 11.02
N LEU A 265 -25.49 20.50 10.61
CA LEU A 265 -24.05 20.31 10.61
C LEU A 265 -23.57 20.13 9.16
N THR A 266 -22.54 20.87 8.79
CA THR A 266 -21.80 20.66 7.54
C THR A 266 -20.76 19.57 7.76
N VAL A 267 -20.89 18.45 7.05
CA VAL A 267 -19.95 17.32 7.13
C VAL A 267 -19.49 16.93 5.74
N PHE A 268 -18.31 16.34 5.63
CA PHE A 268 -17.93 15.61 4.42
C PHE A 268 -19.03 14.62 4.06
N PRO A 269 -19.40 14.52 2.77
CA PRO A 269 -20.37 13.53 2.33
C PRO A 269 -19.73 12.14 2.28
N ILE A 270 -19.26 11.61 3.42
CA ILE A 270 -19.00 10.17 3.50
C ILE A 270 -20.37 9.50 3.52
N ASP A 271 -20.62 8.67 2.53
CA ASP A 271 -21.82 7.86 2.46
C ASP A 271 -21.45 6.43 2.86
N GLU A 272 -22.03 5.96 3.97
CA GLU A 272 -21.79 4.61 4.48
C GLU A 272 -21.98 3.54 3.40
N HIS A 273 -22.96 3.72 2.51
CA HIS A 273 -23.25 2.76 1.46
C HIS A 273 -22.35 2.96 0.24
N ALA A 274 -22.12 4.18 -0.22
CA ALA A 274 -21.28 4.41 -1.39
C ALA A 274 -19.79 4.08 -1.12
N ASP A 275 -19.28 4.50 0.04
CA ASP A 275 -17.86 4.38 0.38
C ASP A 275 -17.49 3.00 0.97
N PHE A 276 -18.45 2.28 1.56
CA PHE A 276 -18.18 0.99 2.21
C PHE A 276 -19.09 -0.18 1.79
N ALA A 277 -20.11 0.01 0.95
CA ALA A 277 -20.87 -1.12 0.39
C ALA A 277 -20.24 -1.68 -0.89
N THR A 278 -19.32 -0.98 -1.52
CA THR A 278 -18.62 -1.45 -2.73
C THR A 278 -17.63 -2.56 -2.38
N GLN A 279 -17.69 -3.66 -3.14
CA GLN A 279 -16.78 -4.79 -3.01
C GLN A 279 -15.51 -4.48 -3.80
N GLY A 280 -14.39 -4.26 -3.11
CA GLY A 280 -13.10 -4.13 -3.79
C GLY A 280 -12.06 -3.40 -2.97
N ILE A 281 -10.85 -3.95 -2.97
CA ILE A 281 -9.67 -3.41 -2.30
C ILE A 281 -9.39 -1.95 -2.71
N GLN A 282 -9.59 -1.61 -3.99
CA GLN A 282 -9.35 -0.25 -4.48
C GLN A 282 -10.35 0.76 -3.90
N ALA A 283 -11.63 0.39 -3.79
CA ALA A 283 -12.65 1.25 -3.19
C ALA A 283 -12.35 1.50 -1.71
N TRP A 284 -11.98 0.44 -0.97
CA TRP A 284 -11.51 0.54 0.41
C TRP A 284 -10.35 1.54 0.57
N GLN A 285 -9.35 1.45 -0.30
CA GLN A 285 -8.19 2.33 -0.26
C GLN A 285 -8.60 3.79 -0.46
N VAL A 286 -9.39 4.08 -1.49
CA VAL A 286 -9.86 5.43 -1.82
C VAL A 286 -10.69 6.01 -0.68
N ALA A 287 -11.63 5.23 -0.13
CA ALA A 287 -12.47 5.63 0.99
C ALA A 287 -11.60 5.97 2.23
N LEU A 288 -10.73 5.05 2.66
CA LEU A 288 -9.86 5.27 3.82
C LEU A 288 -9.00 6.52 3.65
N GLN A 289 -8.37 6.69 2.48
CA GLN A 289 -7.51 7.84 2.21
C GLN A 289 -8.26 9.17 2.28
N ARG A 290 -9.46 9.24 1.68
CA ARG A 290 -10.32 10.44 1.71
C ARG A 290 -10.76 10.78 3.13
N ILE A 291 -11.17 9.79 3.91
CA ILE A 291 -11.68 9.99 5.26
C ILE A 291 -10.55 10.40 6.21
N VAL A 292 -9.38 9.78 6.10
CA VAL A 292 -8.18 10.18 6.85
C VAL A 292 -7.78 11.61 6.50
N ALA A 293 -7.74 11.96 5.21
CA ALA A 293 -7.46 13.32 4.77
C ALA A 293 -8.46 14.32 5.37
N TYR A 294 -9.76 14.01 5.31
CA TYR A 294 -10.80 14.84 5.89
C TYR A 294 -10.62 15.05 7.39
N CYS A 295 -10.46 13.98 8.16
CA CYS A 295 -10.25 14.09 9.60
C CYS A 295 -9.00 14.89 9.96
N LEU A 296 -7.91 14.72 9.21
CA LEU A 296 -6.68 15.49 9.42
C LEU A 296 -6.90 16.99 9.15
N ILE A 297 -7.45 17.35 7.99
CA ILE A 297 -7.62 18.75 7.62
C ILE A 297 -8.64 19.45 8.54
N GLU A 298 -9.79 18.83 8.83
CA GLU A 298 -10.77 19.41 9.76
C GLU A 298 -10.21 19.59 11.19
N PHE A 299 -9.34 18.70 11.62
CA PHE A 299 -8.64 18.86 12.90
C PHE A 299 -7.69 20.06 12.88
N LEU A 300 -6.96 20.27 11.78
CA LEU A 300 -5.95 21.33 11.65
C LEU A 300 -6.52 22.72 11.38
N LYS A 301 -7.74 22.84 10.81
CA LYS A 301 -8.38 24.14 10.51
C LYS A 301 -8.43 25.10 11.71
N PRO A 302 -8.85 24.68 12.92
CA PRO A 302 -8.83 25.58 14.07
C PRO A 302 -7.44 25.63 14.69
N GLU A 303 -6.74 26.76 14.60
CA GLU A 303 -5.36 26.93 15.10
C GLU A 303 -5.16 26.43 16.54
N LYS A 304 -6.13 26.68 17.42
CA LYS A 304 -6.09 26.22 18.82
C LYS A 304 -5.93 24.71 18.95
N ASN A 305 -6.40 23.90 18.00
CA ASN A 305 -6.30 22.45 18.03
C ASN A 305 -4.85 21.98 17.90
N ILE A 306 -4.03 22.72 17.16
CA ILE A 306 -2.60 22.45 16.98
C ILE A 306 -1.90 22.47 18.35
N ALA A 307 -2.27 23.40 19.23
CA ALA A 307 -1.70 23.47 20.58
C ALA A 307 -1.98 22.21 21.42
N HIS A 308 -3.08 21.50 21.15
CA HIS A 308 -3.44 20.25 21.82
C HIS A 308 -2.66 19.05 21.28
N LEU A 309 -2.17 19.07 20.04
CA LEU A 309 -1.35 17.98 19.49
C LEU A 309 0.03 17.97 20.15
N LYS A 310 0.40 16.84 20.75
CA LYS A 310 1.70 16.66 21.43
C LYS A 310 2.27 15.28 21.15
N LYS A 311 3.59 15.14 21.33
CA LYS A 311 4.30 13.86 21.34
C LYS A 311 4.67 13.51 22.78
N CYS A 312 4.37 12.29 23.21
CA CYS A 312 4.65 11.86 24.58
C CYS A 312 6.14 11.68 24.81
N LEU A 313 6.67 12.24 25.90
CA LEU A 313 8.10 12.15 26.21
C LEU A 313 8.60 10.74 26.60
N THR A 314 7.71 9.80 26.92
CA THR A 314 8.10 8.46 27.38
C THR A 314 7.95 7.42 26.28
N CYS A 315 6.83 7.40 25.57
CA CYS A 315 6.54 6.38 24.55
C CYS A 315 6.61 6.91 23.12
N SER A 316 6.96 8.18 22.93
CA SER A 316 7.05 8.84 21.61
C SER A 316 5.77 8.84 20.77
N ARG A 317 4.63 8.38 21.31
CA ARG A 317 3.32 8.41 20.63
C ARG A 317 2.70 9.80 20.61
N PHE A 318 1.95 10.10 19.56
CA PHE A 318 1.16 11.33 19.51
C PHE A 318 -0.04 11.25 20.48
N PHE A 319 -0.48 12.38 21.02
CA PHE A 319 -1.69 12.46 21.81
C PHE A 319 -2.30 13.87 21.75
N LEU A 320 -3.59 13.96 22.03
CA LEU A 320 -4.27 15.24 22.23
C LEU A 320 -4.31 15.58 23.72
N ALA A 321 -3.55 16.60 24.12
CA ALA A 321 -3.47 17.08 25.50
C ALA A 321 -4.75 17.80 25.91
N SER A 322 -5.34 17.43 27.04
CA SER A 322 -6.45 18.21 27.63
C SER A 322 -5.97 19.57 28.17
N ARG A 323 -4.69 19.63 28.59
CA ARG A 323 -4.03 20.85 29.09
C ARG A 323 -2.76 21.12 28.26
N PRO A 324 -2.87 21.81 27.10
CA PRO A 324 -1.80 21.90 26.10
C PRO A 324 -0.50 22.54 26.61
N LYS A 325 -0.61 23.45 27.60
CA LYS A 325 0.54 24.14 28.19
C LYS A 325 1.37 23.28 29.17
N ILE A 326 0.77 22.26 29.78
CA ILE A 326 1.36 21.57 30.95
C ILE A 326 1.53 20.06 30.71
N GLN A 327 0.63 19.44 29.94
CA GLN A 327 0.60 17.99 29.79
C GLN A 327 1.70 17.50 28.83
N LYS A 328 2.67 16.73 29.37
CA LYS A 328 3.81 16.16 28.64
C LYS A 328 3.68 14.66 28.32
N TYR A 329 2.69 13.98 28.90
CA TYR A 329 2.51 12.53 28.80
C TYR A 329 1.10 12.19 28.31
N CYS A 330 0.99 11.13 27.51
CA CYS A 330 -0.27 10.67 26.96
C CYS A 330 -1.18 10.02 28.01
N ASN A 331 -0.59 9.36 29.02
CA ASN A 331 -1.34 8.69 30.09
C ASN A 331 -0.55 8.65 31.41
N LYS A 332 -1.22 8.20 32.49
CA LYS A 332 -0.63 8.08 33.84
C LYS A 332 0.58 7.12 33.86
N GLN A 333 0.51 6.00 33.16
CA GLN A 333 1.59 5.01 33.13
C GLN A 333 2.89 5.61 32.54
N CYS A 334 2.79 6.38 31.45
CA CYS A 334 3.93 7.06 30.85
C CYS A 334 4.53 8.12 31.78
N ARG A 335 3.70 8.80 32.57
CA ARG A 335 4.17 9.75 33.59
C ARG A 335 4.95 9.05 34.70
N LEU A 336 4.47 7.90 35.17
CA LEU A 336 5.09 7.14 36.26
C LEU A 336 6.40 6.46 35.84
N LYS A 337 6.47 5.90 34.62
CA LYS A 337 7.70 5.23 34.13
C LYS A 337 8.94 6.14 34.16
N ARG A 338 8.79 7.42 33.83
CA ARG A 338 9.91 8.38 33.92
C ARG A 338 10.42 8.56 35.34
N ASN A 339 9.52 8.61 36.33
CA ASN A 339 9.90 8.82 37.72
C ASN A 339 10.68 7.63 38.31
N ASN A 340 10.63 6.46 37.66
CA ASN A 340 11.38 5.26 38.05
C ASN A 340 12.66 5.05 37.21
N SER A 341 12.95 5.95 36.26
CA SER A 341 14.13 5.89 35.37
C SER A 341 15.17 6.98 35.71
N VAL A 342 14.94 7.71 36.81
CA VAL A 342 15.86 8.67 37.44
C VAL A 342 16.21 8.08 38.79
#